data_AF-A0A839TEH7-F1
#
_entry.id   AF-A0A839TEH7-F1
#
_cell.length_a   1.000
_cell.length_b   1.000
_cell.length_c   1.000
_cell.angle_alpha   90.00
_cell.angle_beta   90.00
_cell.angle_gamma   90.00
#
_symmetry.space_group_name_H-M   'P 1'
#
loop_
_entity.id
_entity.type
_entity.pdbx_description
1 polymer ?
#
loop_
_entity_poly.entity_id
_entity_poly.type
_entity_poly.pdbx_seq_one_letter_code
_entity_poly.pdbx_strand_id
1 'polypeptide(L)' 'MSQIAKNTCEQAMLDDFPRAIDDAILGSHEAHREQMMQLLSYPSKAHVFGHLIFDMLVYSYTYELYV' A
#
# COMPACT_ATOMS: atom_id res chain seq x y z
N MET A 1 9.95 10.43 8.49
CA MET A 1 8.63 10.69 9.12
C MET A 1 8.52 12.05 9.81
N SER A 2 9.61 12.70 10.23
CA SER A 2 9.57 14.04 10.85
C SER A 2 8.98 15.15 9.96
N GLN A 3 9.14 15.05 8.64
CA GLN A 3 8.62 16.01 7.66
C GLN A 3 7.07 16.00 7.60
N ILE A 4 6.46 14.80 7.61
CA ILE A 4 4.99 14.62 7.60
C ILE A 4 4.34 15.17 8.88
N ALA A 5 5.03 15.05 10.01
CA ALA A 5 4.51 15.50 11.30
C ALA A 5 4.66 17.01 11.55
N LYS A 6 5.49 17.72 10.78
CA LYS A 6 5.90 19.10 11.09
C LYS A 6 5.58 20.13 10.00
N ASN A 7 5.23 19.69 8.81
CA ASN A 7 5.02 20.57 7.66
C ASN A 7 3.62 20.42 7.08
N THR A 8 3.19 21.40 6.28
CA THR A 8 1.99 21.22 5.45
C THR A 8 2.25 20.14 4.39
N CYS A 9 1.17 19.61 3.79
CA CYS A 9 1.25 18.60 2.74
C CYS A 9 2.18 19.05 1.61
N GLU A 10 1.98 20.28 1.12
CA GLU A 10 2.74 20.86 0.02
C GLU A 10 4.22 20.96 0.36
N GLN A 11 4.55 21.33 1.60
CA GLN A 11 5.93 21.44 2.07
C GLN A 11 6.60 20.07 2.28
N ALA A 12 5.85 19.07 2.75
CA ALA A 12 6.34 17.71 2.91
C ALA A 12 6.60 17.02 1.54
N MET A 13 5.99 17.53 0.48
CA MET A 13 6.15 17.06 -0.90
C MET A 13 7.23 17.82 -1.71
N LEU A 14 8.02 18.70 -1.06
CA LEU A 14 9.13 19.39 -1.72
C LEU A 14 10.43 18.58 -1.68
N ASP A 15 11.43 19.05 -2.45
CA ASP A 15 12.81 18.56 -2.49
C ASP A 15 12.93 17.09 -2.94
N ASP A 16 13.16 16.15 -2.01
CA ASP A 16 13.38 14.74 -2.31
C ASP A 16 12.11 13.94 -2.64
N PHE A 17 10.92 14.50 -2.41
CA PHE A 17 9.66 13.76 -2.58
C PHE A 17 9.45 13.22 -4.02
N PRO A 18 9.70 13.99 -5.10
CA PRO A 18 9.59 13.46 -6.46
C PRO A 18 10.53 12.26 -6.71
N ARG A 19 11.76 12.31 -6.21
CA ARG A 19 12.70 11.17 -6.30
C ARG A 19 12.20 9.98 -5.50
N ALA A 20 11.68 10.21 -4.29
CA ALA A 20 11.11 9.14 -3.48
C ALA A 20 9.91 8.46 -4.17
N ILE A 21 9.13 9.20 -4.95
CA ILE A 21 8.07 8.65 -5.80
C ILE A 21 8.65 7.81 -6.93
N ASP A 22 9.65 8.31 -7.66
CA ASP A 22 10.32 7.56 -8.72
C ASP A 22 10.93 6.25 -8.19
N ASP A 23 11.62 6.30 -7.05
CA ASP A 23 12.19 5.14 -6.37
C ASP A 23 11.11 4.15 -5.93
N ALA A 24 9.97 4.63 -5.42
CA ALA A 24 8.84 3.78 -5.06
C ALA A 24 8.21 3.10 -6.29
N ILE A 25 8.09 3.82 -7.41
CA ILE A 25 7.58 3.26 -8.66
C ILE A 25 8.52 2.16 -9.17
N LEU A 26 9.83 2.45 -9.24
CA LEU A 26 10.83 1.49 -9.72
C LEU A 26 10.95 0.28 -8.79
N GLY A 27 10.91 0.48 -7.48
CA GLY A 27 10.99 -0.57 -6.46
C GLY A 27 9.70 -1.37 -6.27
N SER A 28 8.55 -0.89 -6.78
CA SER A 28 7.25 -1.55 -6.60
C SER A 28 7.23 -2.99 -7.13
N HIS A 29 7.94 -3.25 -8.25
CA HIS A 29 8.03 -4.58 -8.83
C HIS A 29 8.71 -5.59 -7.89
N GLU A 30 9.81 -5.19 -7.26
CA GLU A 30 10.52 -6.05 -6.31
C GLU A 30 9.69 -6.32 -5.06
N ALA A 31 9.05 -5.28 -4.50
CA ALA A 31 8.15 -5.44 -3.36
C ALA A 31 6.99 -6.40 -3.67
N HIS A 32 6.37 -6.30 -4.86
CA HIS A 32 5.33 -7.22 -5.30
C HIS A 32 5.84 -8.65 -5.47
N ARG A 33 7.04 -8.84 -6.02
CA ARG A 33 7.65 -10.17 -6.16
C ARG A 33 7.90 -10.82 -4.79
N GLU A 34 8.46 -10.08 -3.84
CA GLU A 34 8.69 -10.60 -2.48
C GLU A 34 7.39 -10.92 -1.75
N GLN A 35 6.37 -10.07 -1.90
CA GLN A 35 5.04 -10.36 -1.37
C GLN A 35 4.47 -11.67 -1.96
N MET A 36 4.53 -11.84 -3.28
CA MET A 36 4.06 -13.07 -3.95
C MET A 36 4.76 -14.30 -3.38
N MET A 37 6.10 -14.27 -3.28
CA MET A 37 6.87 -15.37 -2.73
C MET A 37 6.46 -15.70 -1.30
N GLN A 38 6.26 -14.69 -0.44
CA GLN A 38 5.82 -14.92 0.94
C GLN A 38 4.40 -15.49 1.02
N LEU A 39 3.46 -14.98 0.23
CA LEU A 39 2.08 -15.44 0.24
C LEU A 39 1.97 -16.89 -0.27
N LEU A 40 2.74 -17.27 -1.27
CA LEU A 40 2.75 -18.65 -1.77
C LEU A 40 3.49 -19.62 -0.83
N SER A 41 4.47 -19.14 -0.06
CA SER A 41 5.30 -20.00 0.80
C SER A 41 4.75 -20.18 2.22
N TYR A 42 3.99 -19.22 2.73
CA TYR A 42 3.52 -19.23 4.12
C TYR A 42 1.97 -19.21 4.18
N PRO A 43 1.32 -20.36 4.36
CA PRO A 43 -0.15 -20.45 4.38
C PRO A 43 -0.82 -19.53 5.41
N SER A 44 -0.17 -19.28 6.55
CA SER A 44 -0.67 -18.35 7.56
C SER A 44 -0.73 -16.90 7.06
N LYS A 45 0.26 -16.46 6.27
CA LYS A 45 0.28 -15.14 5.63
C LYS A 45 -0.77 -15.06 4.52
N ALA A 46 -0.88 -16.12 3.71
CA ALA A 46 -1.91 -16.22 2.67
C ALA A 46 -3.32 -16.10 3.24
N HIS A 47 -3.59 -16.78 4.37
CA HIS A 47 -4.88 -16.74 5.03
C HIS A 47 -5.24 -15.31 5.47
N VAL A 48 -4.33 -14.62 6.19
CA VAL A 48 -4.56 -13.24 6.63
C VAL A 48 -4.76 -12.30 5.43
N PHE A 49 -3.93 -12.45 4.38
CA PHE A 49 -4.06 -11.66 3.16
C PHE A 49 -5.42 -11.88 2.47
N GLY A 50 -5.90 -13.13 2.41
CA GLY A 50 -7.23 -13.44 1.85
C GLY A 50 -8.38 -12.76 2.59
N HIS A 51 -8.35 -12.74 3.92
CA HIS A 51 -9.34 -12.01 4.73
C HIS A 51 -9.32 -10.51 4.45
N LEU A 52 -8.13 -9.90 4.36
CA LEU A 52 -8.01 -8.48 4.02
C LEU A 52 -8.63 -8.14 2.66
N ILE A 53 -8.37 -8.97 1.64
CA ILE A 53 -8.96 -8.77 0.30
C ILE A 53 -10.49 -8.94 0.36
N PHE A 54 -10.99 -9.93 1.10
CA PHE A 54 -12.42 -10.10 1.29
C PHE A 54 -13.07 -8.88 1.95
N ASP A 55 -12.47 -8.35 3.02
CA ASP A 55 -12.94 -7.15 3.71
C ASP A 55 -12.98 -5.92 2.78
N MET A 56 -11.96 -5.74 1.95
CA MET A 56 -11.92 -4.65 0.95
C MET A 56 -13.03 -4.78 -0.09
N LEU A 57 -13.30 -5.99 -0.57
CA LEU A 57 -14.39 -6.25 -1.51
C LEU A 57 -15.74 -5.95 -0.87
N VAL A 58 -15.99 -6.46 0.33
CA VAL A 58 -17.24 -6.19 1.08
C VAL A 58 -17.43 -4.69 1.28
N TYR A 59 -16.38 -3.98 1.71
CA TYR A 59 -16.43 -2.53 1.88
C TYR A 59 -16.81 -1.82 0.57
N SER A 60 -16.17 -2.15 -0.55
CA SER A 60 -16.49 -1.56 -1.86
C SER A 60 -17.97 -1.77 -2.24
N TYR A 61 -18.50 -2.99 -2.08
CA TYR A 61 -19.90 -3.29 -2.37
C TYR A 61 -20.87 -2.56 -1.44
N THR A 62 -20.52 -2.40 -0.17
CA THR A 62 -21.37 -1.62 0.75
C THR A 62 -21.37 -0.14 0.38
N TYR A 63 -20.25 0.45 -0.05
CA TYR A 63 -20.23 1.85 -0.46
C TYR A 63 -21.09 2.14 -1.70
N GLU A 64 -21.11 1.24 -2.68
CA GLU A 64 -21.98 1.36 -3.87
C GLU A 64 -23.48 1.24 -3.57
N LEU A 65 -23.86 0.62 -2.45
CA LEU A 65 -25.28 0.44 -2.07
C LEU A 65 -25.84 1.59 -1.22
N TYR A 66 -24.99 2.47 -0.68
CA TYR A 66 -25.37 3.55 0.22
C TYR A 66 -25.01 4.96 -0.31
N VAL A 67 -24.61 5.08 -1.58
CA VAL A 67 -24.46 6.33 -2.34
C VAL A 67 -25.42 6.30 -3.53
#